data_AF-A0A3C0VYD9-F1
#
_entry.id   AF-A0A3C0VYD9-F1
#
_cell.length_a   1.000
_cell.length_b   1.000
_cell.length_c   1.000
_cell.angle_alpha   90.00
_cell.angle_beta   90.00
_cell.angle_gamma   90.00
#
_symmetry.space_group_name_H-M   'P 1'
#
loop_
_entity.id
_entity.type
_entity.pdbx_description
1 polymer ?
#
loop_
_entity_poly.entity_id
_entity_poly.type
_entity_poly.pdbx_seq_one_letter_code
_entity_poly.pdbx_strand_id
1 'polypeptide(L)'
;SQLTAGIEAALPDVKTLTLKIQRGDAVLADATLTGRFDPATLDSDLNIAAAFQDGEWSLPIPGLEPARLQVGTTAKLDASVQLNDSGNTITASGKLTGSDTSLLANLDPAKPATVKKTDGLRLEMEFDAGVKLNEQTVQLNKLSLTTAKGEAKPLTATLAKPMTLALGDTAATGSDSVLAIQIDRLDLAEWPSFVGQYASAGIADGTLNLTVSNGGRSFAVGLDSTVENLTIVGADPKLAGTNLEMAVNGKLED
;
A
#
# COMPACT_ATOMS: atom_id res chain seq x y z
N SER A 1 -10.92 -6.97 -21.09
CA SER A 1 -10.67 -5.52 -21.09
C SER A 1 -10.17 -5.13 -22.47
N GLN A 2 -10.44 -3.90 -22.91
CA GLN A 2 -9.80 -3.31 -24.08
C GLN A 2 -8.76 -2.31 -23.58
N LEU A 3 -7.57 -2.37 -24.16
CA LEU A 3 -6.49 -1.43 -23.89
C LEU A 3 -6.38 -0.52 -25.10
N THR A 4 -6.39 0.79 -24.88
CA THR A 4 -6.19 1.77 -25.94
C THR A 4 -5.05 2.69 -25.53
N ALA A 5 -4.10 2.90 -26.43
CA ALA A 5 -2.97 3.79 -26.23
C ALA A 5 -2.91 4.81 -27.37
N GLY A 6 -2.73 6.08 -27.02
CA GLY A 6 -2.54 7.19 -27.96
C GLY A 6 -1.18 7.83 -27.71
N ILE A 7 -0.33 7.89 -28.73
CA ILE A 7 1.05 8.38 -28.60
C ILE A 7 1.24 9.63 -29.46
N GLU A 8 1.63 10.73 -28.83
CA GLU A 8 2.18 11.91 -29.52
C GLU A 8 3.58 12.21 -28.94
N ALA A 9 4.63 11.78 -29.65
CA ALA A 9 6.00 11.91 -29.19
C ALA A 9 6.93 12.41 -30.31
N ALA A 10 7.93 13.20 -29.95
CA ALA A 10 9.02 13.61 -30.82
C ALA A 10 10.32 13.46 -30.02
N LEU A 11 10.96 12.28 -30.13
CA LEU A 11 12.16 11.97 -29.35
C LEU A 11 13.25 13.03 -29.57
N PRO A 12 14.02 13.39 -28.52
CA PRO A 12 14.05 12.80 -27.17
C PRO A 12 12.96 13.30 -26.20
N ASP A 13 11.98 14.07 -26.69
CA ASP A 13 10.91 14.62 -25.86
C ASP A 13 9.61 13.83 -26.03
N VAL A 14 9.12 13.25 -24.94
CA VAL A 14 7.77 12.69 -24.84
C VAL A 14 6.84 13.85 -24.52
N LYS A 15 6.24 14.43 -25.57
CA LYS A 15 5.23 15.49 -25.41
C LYS A 15 4.04 14.98 -24.60
N THR A 16 3.40 13.92 -25.10
CA THR A 16 2.29 13.26 -24.40
C THR A 16 2.15 11.81 -24.85
N LEU A 17 2.26 10.87 -23.92
CA LEU A 17 1.77 9.50 -24.10
C LEU A 17 0.53 9.31 -23.22
N THR A 18 -0.59 8.90 -23.83
CA THR A 18 -1.84 8.61 -23.13
C THR A 18 -2.14 7.12 -23.15
N LEU A 19 -2.48 6.59 -21.98
CA LEU A 19 -2.91 5.20 -21.80
C LEU A 19 -4.31 5.20 -21.21
N LYS A 20 -5.22 4.46 -21.86
CA LYS A 20 -6.59 4.28 -21.40
C LYS A 20 -6.91 2.80 -21.28
N ILE A 21 -7.35 2.40 -20.08
CA ILE A 21 -7.74 1.02 -19.77
C ILE A 21 -9.26 0.97 -19.60
N GLN A 22 -9.95 0.15 -20.40
CA GLN A 22 -11.42 0.04 -20.35
C GLN A 22 -11.90 -1.41 -20.27
N ARG A 23 -13.12 -1.62 -19.74
CA ARG A 23 -13.85 -2.88 -19.74
C ARG A 23 -15.28 -2.63 -20.20
N GLY A 24 -15.61 -3.05 -21.42
CA GLY A 24 -16.83 -2.58 -22.07
C GLY A 24 -16.73 -1.07 -22.25
N ASP A 25 -17.78 -0.35 -21.89
CA ASP A 25 -17.81 1.11 -21.95
C ASP A 25 -17.21 1.79 -20.70
N ALA A 26 -16.94 1.03 -19.63
CA ALA A 26 -16.37 1.55 -18.39
C ALA A 26 -14.87 1.82 -18.52
N VAL A 27 -14.45 3.05 -18.23
CA VAL A 27 -13.04 3.39 -18.05
C VAL A 27 -12.60 2.93 -16.66
N LEU A 28 -11.46 2.27 -16.58
CA LEU A 28 -10.87 1.79 -15.31
C LEU A 28 -9.65 2.62 -14.92
N ALA A 29 -8.90 3.12 -15.91
CA ALA A 29 -7.80 4.02 -15.68
C ALA A 29 -7.51 4.87 -16.93
N ASP A 30 -7.17 6.13 -16.70
CA ASP A 30 -6.57 7.02 -17.68
C ASP A 30 -5.23 7.49 -17.13
N ALA A 31 -4.15 7.37 -17.90
CA ALA A 31 -2.83 7.83 -17.52
C ALA A 31 -2.20 8.66 -18.63
N THR A 32 -1.49 9.71 -18.23
CA THR A 32 -0.69 10.56 -19.10
C THR A 32 0.74 10.54 -18.64
N LEU A 33 1.66 10.29 -19.57
CA LEU A 33 3.10 10.32 -19.36
C LEU A 33 3.69 11.45 -20.20
N THR A 34 4.52 12.28 -19.57
CA THR A 34 5.18 13.42 -20.22
C THR A 34 6.62 13.53 -19.73
N GLY A 35 7.49 14.17 -20.50
CA GLY A 35 8.85 14.48 -20.06
C GLY A 35 9.92 14.00 -21.04
N ARG A 36 11.16 13.93 -20.57
CA ARG A 36 12.31 13.60 -21.42
C ARG A 36 12.61 12.11 -21.38
N PHE A 37 12.89 11.53 -22.54
CA PHE A 37 13.44 10.18 -22.66
C PHE A 37 14.50 10.15 -23.75
N ASP A 38 15.75 9.92 -23.37
CA ASP A 38 16.84 9.70 -24.31
C ASP A 38 16.94 8.20 -24.63
N PRO A 39 16.58 7.74 -25.83
CA PRO A 39 16.66 6.33 -26.19
C PRO A 39 18.10 5.82 -26.37
N ALA A 40 19.07 6.73 -26.55
CA ALA A 40 20.47 6.36 -26.75
C ALA A 40 21.17 6.10 -25.42
N THR A 41 20.85 6.89 -24.39
CA THR A 41 21.39 6.68 -23.04
C THR A 41 20.46 5.92 -22.12
N LEU A 42 19.18 5.74 -22.48
CA LEU A 42 18.11 5.22 -21.60
C LEU A 42 17.83 6.09 -20.36
N ASP A 43 18.35 7.32 -20.33
CA ASP A 43 18.06 8.26 -19.25
C ASP A 43 16.69 8.92 -19.45
N SER A 44 15.98 9.16 -18.35
CA SER A 44 14.64 9.72 -18.39
C SER A 44 14.33 10.62 -17.21
N ASP A 45 13.42 11.56 -17.46
CA ASP A 45 12.76 12.34 -16.43
C ASP A 45 11.29 12.46 -16.83
N LEU A 46 10.46 11.56 -16.30
CA LEU A 46 9.11 11.32 -16.75
C LEU A 46 8.11 11.61 -15.64
N ASN A 47 7.11 12.42 -15.94
CA ASN A 47 5.95 12.66 -15.08
C ASN A 47 4.78 11.79 -15.50
N ILE A 48 4.14 11.18 -14.51
CA ILE A 48 2.95 10.35 -14.63
C ILE A 48 1.81 11.04 -13.90
N ALA A 49 0.72 11.32 -14.62
CA ALA A 49 -0.56 11.69 -14.04
C ALA A 49 -1.57 10.61 -14.40
N ALA A 50 -2.11 9.90 -13.42
CA ALA A 50 -3.10 8.86 -13.64
C ALA A 50 -4.35 9.06 -12.78
N ALA A 51 -5.50 8.72 -13.34
CA ALA A 51 -6.78 8.65 -12.67
C ALA A 51 -7.31 7.22 -12.79
N PHE A 52 -7.57 6.58 -11.66
CA PHE A 52 -8.16 5.26 -11.54
C PHE A 52 -9.65 5.43 -11.23
N GLN A 53 -10.49 4.72 -11.96
CA GLN A 53 -11.94 4.83 -11.92
C GLN A 53 -12.53 3.49 -11.48
N ASP A 54 -13.29 3.50 -10.38
CA ASP A 54 -14.20 2.43 -9.90
C ASP A 54 -13.75 0.98 -10.10
N GLY A 55 -12.44 0.75 -10.08
CA GLY A 55 -11.81 -0.54 -10.32
C GLY A 55 -11.62 -1.25 -8.99
N GLU A 56 -12.15 -2.46 -8.85
CA GLU A 56 -11.75 -3.36 -7.77
C GLU A 56 -10.46 -4.09 -8.15
N TRP A 57 -9.42 -3.79 -7.40
CA TRP A 57 -8.09 -4.36 -7.55
C TRP A 57 -7.87 -5.41 -6.47
N SER A 58 -7.58 -6.64 -6.88
CA SER A 58 -7.21 -7.70 -5.95
C SER A 58 -5.69 -7.81 -5.86
N LEU A 59 -5.14 -7.48 -4.69
CA LEU A 59 -3.74 -7.62 -4.36
C LEU A 59 -3.51 -8.94 -3.60
N PRO A 60 -2.62 -9.82 -4.08
CA PRO A 60 -2.15 -10.94 -3.26
C PRO A 60 -1.34 -10.39 -2.08
N ILE A 61 -1.43 -11.05 -0.93
CA ILE A 61 -0.60 -10.72 0.22
C ILE A 61 0.48 -11.80 0.32
N PRO A 62 1.76 -11.48 0.04
CA PRO A 62 2.84 -12.46 0.04
C PRO A 62 2.95 -13.19 1.39
N GLY A 63 3.04 -14.52 1.36
CA GLY A 63 3.20 -15.35 2.56
C GLY A 63 1.92 -15.55 3.37
N LEU A 64 0.79 -15.03 2.90
CA LEU A 64 -0.53 -15.25 3.48
C LEU A 64 -1.50 -15.88 2.48
N GLU A 65 -1.02 -16.63 1.48
CA GLU A 65 -1.89 -17.31 0.52
C GLU A 65 -2.83 -18.30 1.25
N PRO A 66 -4.17 -18.23 1.07
CA PRO A 66 -4.92 -17.55 -0.01
C PRO A 66 -5.45 -16.11 0.25
N ALA A 67 -5.09 -15.43 1.33
CA ALA A 67 -5.59 -14.10 1.67
C ALA A 67 -5.44 -13.11 0.51
N ARG A 68 -6.48 -12.30 0.32
CA ARG A 68 -6.51 -11.25 -0.71
C ARG A 68 -6.98 -9.94 -0.10
N LEU A 69 -6.31 -8.88 -0.47
CA LEU A 69 -6.76 -7.52 -0.24
C LEU A 69 -7.45 -7.03 -1.50
N GLN A 70 -8.75 -6.81 -1.45
CA GLN A 70 -9.46 -6.12 -2.52
C GLN A 70 -9.58 -4.64 -2.19
N VAL A 71 -9.20 -3.79 -3.14
CA VAL A 71 -9.25 -2.34 -3.03
C VAL A 71 -10.09 -1.82 -4.18
N GLY A 72 -11.25 -1.25 -3.88
CA GLY A 72 -12.01 -0.45 -4.85
C GLY A 72 -11.74 1.02 -4.58
N THR A 73 -11.29 1.80 -5.55
CA THR A 73 -11.00 3.22 -5.30
C THR A 73 -11.17 4.07 -6.55
N THR A 74 -11.70 5.28 -6.37
CA THR A 74 -11.48 6.37 -7.31
C THR A 74 -10.24 7.11 -6.86
N ALA A 75 -9.13 6.98 -7.58
CA ALA A 75 -7.84 7.49 -7.13
C ALA A 75 -7.13 8.32 -8.19
N LYS A 76 -6.26 9.21 -7.73
CA LYS A 76 -5.35 10.01 -8.56
C LYS A 76 -3.92 9.73 -8.14
N LEU A 77 -3.04 9.48 -9.10
CA LEU A 77 -1.60 9.37 -8.92
C LEU A 77 -0.93 10.53 -9.66
N ASP A 78 -0.10 11.28 -8.95
CA ASP A 78 0.87 12.20 -9.52
C ASP A 78 2.26 11.70 -9.11
N ALA A 79 3.07 11.26 -10.07
CA ALA A 79 4.38 10.67 -9.81
C ALA A 79 5.43 11.09 -10.83
N SER A 80 6.69 11.04 -10.42
CA SER A 80 7.86 11.20 -11.26
C SER A 80 8.65 9.90 -11.28
N VAL A 81 9.13 9.51 -12.45
CA VAL A 81 10.00 8.35 -12.64
C VAL A 81 11.24 8.80 -13.41
N GLN A 82 12.40 8.47 -12.87
CA GLN A 82 13.68 8.75 -13.52
C GLN A 82 14.44 7.46 -13.75
N LEU A 83 14.95 7.31 -14.96
CA LEU A 83 15.93 6.30 -15.29
C LEU A 83 17.27 7.04 -15.45
N ASN A 84 18.31 6.54 -14.81
CA ASN A 84 19.67 7.09 -14.86
C ASN A 84 20.67 5.94 -15.02
N ASP A 85 21.92 6.29 -15.29
CA ASP A 85 23.05 5.35 -15.38
C ASP A 85 22.80 4.26 -16.41
N SER A 86 22.30 4.63 -17.59
CA SER A 86 21.91 3.68 -18.62
C SER A 86 20.78 2.73 -18.21
N GLY A 87 19.82 3.23 -17.43
CA GLY A 87 18.69 2.48 -16.93
C GLY A 87 19.00 1.55 -15.74
N ASN A 88 20.21 1.62 -15.18
CA ASN A 88 20.58 0.81 -14.02
C ASN A 88 20.08 1.38 -12.70
N THR A 89 19.80 2.69 -12.66
CA THR A 89 19.20 3.36 -11.52
C THR A 89 17.80 3.81 -11.92
N ILE A 90 16.78 3.31 -11.22
CA ILE A 90 15.38 3.68 -11.43
C ILE A 90 14.88 4.31 -10.14
N THR A 91 14.40 5.56 -10.18
CA THR A 91 13.76 6.20 -9.04
C THR A 91 12.31 6.55 -9.37
N ALA A 92 11.45 6.47 -8.36
CA ALA A 92 10.04 6.80 -8.46
C ALA A 92 9.61 7.51 -7.18
N SER A 93 9.00 8.69 -7.32
CA SER A 93 8.40 9.41 -6.20
C SER A 93 7.05 9.96 -6.60
N GLY A 94 6.14 10.09 -5.64
CA GLY A 94 4.82 10.57 -5.97
C GLY A 94 3.82 10.54 -4.84
N LYS A 95 2.60 10.91 -5.19
CA LYS A 95 1.44 10.96 -4.31
C LYS A 95 0.25 10.27 -4.96
N LEU A 96 -0.37 9.36 -4.22
CA LEU A 96 -1.62 8.70 -4.56
C LEU A 96 -2.70 9.19 -3.60
N THR A 97 -3.78 9.76 -4.13
CA THR A 97 -4.95 10.17 -3.36
C THR A 97 -6.17 9.38 -3.81
N GLY A 98 -6.78 8.62 -2.91
CA GLY A 98 -8.02 7.90 -3.13
C GLY A 98 -9.20 8.59 -2.47
N SER A 99 -10.31 8.68 -3.18
CA SER A 99 -11.63 9.07 -2.68
C SER A 99 -12.59 7.89 -2.84
N ASP A 100 -13.52 7.75 -1.89
CA ASP A 100 -14.48 6.64 -1.84
C ASP A 100 -13.82 5.27 -1.97
N THR A 101 -12.70 5.12 -1.26
CA THR A 101 -11.96 3.88 -1.22
C THR A 101 -12.68 2.88 -0.35
N SER A 102 -12.65 1.64 -0.82
CA SER A 102 -13.29 0.52 -0.22
C SER A 102 -12.27 -0.61 -0.07
N LEU A 103 -12.24 -1.22 1.11
CA LEU A 103 -11.27 -2.25 1.48
C LEU A 103 -11.99 -3.54 1.89
N LEU A 104 -11.50 -4.66 1.35
CA LEU A 104 -11.89 -6.00 1.76
C LEU A 104 -10.63 -6.87 1.92
N ALA A 105 -10.17 -6.98 3.16
CA ALA A 105 -9.19 -7.95 3.62
C ALA A 105 -9.91 -9.24 4.01
N ASN A 106 -9.84 -10.26 3.15
CA ASN A 106 -10.34 -11.57 3.53
C ASN A 106 -9.24 -12.38 4.22
N LEU A 107 -9.29 -12.40 5.55
CA LEU A 107 -8.37 -13.16 6.41
C LEU A 107 -8.82 -14.63 6.64
N ASP A 108 -10.06 -14.98 6.30
CA ASP A 108 -10.57 -16.37 6.32
C ASP A 108 -10.99 -16.78 4.90
N PRO A 109 -10.05 -17.31 4.10
CA PRO A 109 -10.32 -17.67 2.71
C PRO A 109 -11.28 -18.85 2.57
N ALA A 110 -11.57 -19.60 3.64
CA ALA A 110 -12.60 -20.65 3.63
C ALA A 110 -14.02 -20.08 3.71
N LYS A 111 -14.19 -18.81 4.13
CA LYS A 111 -15.51 -18.15 4.29
C LYS A 111 -15.56 -16.75 3.66
N PRO A 112 -15.29 -16.61 2.35
CA PRO A 112 -15.22 -15.30 1.69
C PRO A 112 -16.55 -14.52 1.74
N ALA A 113 -17.69 -15.20 1.84
CA ALA A 113 -19.02 -14.57 1.83
C ALA A 113 -19.40 -13.88 3.15
N THR A 114 -18.64 -14.05 4.24
CA THR A 114 -18.97 -13.46 5.55
C THR A 114 -18.21 -12.17 5.84
N VAL A 115 -17.21 -11.81 5.02
CA VAL A 115 -16.42 -10.60 5.20
C VAL A 115 -17.14 -9.42 4.54
N LYS A 116 -17.32 -8.33 5.28
CA LYS A 116 -17.93 -7.11 4.75
C LYS A 116 -16.86 -6.08 4.40
N LYS A 117 -17.13 -5.33 3.34
CA LYS A 117 -16.27 -4.25 2.87
C LYS A 117 -16.31 -3.07 3.85
N THR A 118 -15.18 -2.37 3.96
CA THR A 118 -15.10 -1.06 4.62
C THR A 118 -15.11 0.00 3.53
N ASP A 119 -16.17 0.81 3.44
CA ASP A 119 -16.37 1.79 2.36
C ASP A 119 -16.20 3.23 2.84
N GLY A 120 -16.14 4.18 1.88
CA GLY A 120 -16.10 5.61 2.15
C GLY A 120 -14.77 6.12 2.72
N LEU A 121 -13.69 5.37 2.51
CA LEU A 121 -12.36 5.76 2.98
C LEU A 121 -11.71 6.76 2.02
N ARG A 122 -11.10 7.79 2.57
CA ARG A 122 -10.11 8.59 1.86
C ARG A 122 -8.74 8.01 2.13
N LEU A 123 -7.93 7.89 1.09
CA LEU A 123 -6.55 7.44 1.18
C LEU A 123 -5.62 8.53 0.70
N GLU A 124 -4.51 8.71 1.40
CA GLU A 124 -3.41 9.52 0.93
C GLU A 124 -2.11 8.75 1.16
N MET A 125 -1.38 8.48 0.09
CA MET A 125 -0.08 7.83 0.14
C MET A 125 0.95 8.72 -0.55
N GLU A 126 2.11 8.89 0.08
CA GLU A 126 3.29 9.48 -0.53
C GLU A 126 4.43 8.49 -0.46
N PHE A 127 5.21 8.39 -1.52
CA PHE A 127 6.31 7.46 -1.63
C PHE A 127 7.51 8.08 -2.34
N ASP A 128 8.69 7.56 -2.01
CA ASP A 128 9.95 7.79 -2.70
C ASP A 128 10.74 6.49 -2.62
N ALA A 129 10.96 5.87 -3.78
CA ALA A 129 11.66 4.61 -3.90
C ALA A 129 12.69 4.66 -5.03
N GLY A 130 13.74 3.86 -4.90
CA GLY A 130 14.77 3.67 -5.90
C GLY A 130 15.15 2.21 -6.03
N VAL A 131 15.56 1.80 -7.22
CA VAL A 131 16.15 0.49 -7.50
C VAL A 131 17.47 0.71 -8.20
N LYS A 132 18.51 0.06 -7.72
CA LYS A 132 19.81 0.01 -8.39
C LYS A 132 20.07 -1.42 -8.80
N LEU A 133 19.93 -1.69 -10.10
CA LEU A 133 19.98 -3.04 -10.65
C LEU A 133 21.39 -3.65 -10.53
N ASN A 134 22.43 -2.86 -10.81
CA ASN A 134 23.82 -3.30 -10.68
C ASN A 134 24.24 -3.59 -9.23
N GLU A 135 23.67 -2.86 -8.27
CA GLU A 135 23.91 -3.08 -6.85
C GLU A 135 22.97 -4.15 -6.27
N GLN A 136 21.94 -4.57 -7.03
CA GLN A 136 20.86 -5.45 -6.59
C GLN A 136 20.18 -4.94 -5.31
N THR A 137 19.92 -3.63 -5.24
CA THR A 137 19.29 -3.00 -4.08
C THR A 137 18.00 -2.28 -4.45
N VAL A 138 17.04 -2.32 -3.53
CA VAL A 138 15.85 -1.47 -3.51
C VAL A 138 15.96 -0.55 -2.30
N GLN A 139 15.70 0.72 -2.50
CA GLN A 139 15.65 1.70 -1.44
C GLN A 139 14.27 2.31 -1.38
N LEU A 140 13.70 2.41 -0.18
CA LEU A 140 12.49 3.16 0.10
C LEU A 140 12.91 4.32 1.00
N ASN A 141 12.96 5.53 0.45
CA ASN A 141 13.37 6.74 1.19
C ASN A 141 12.21 7.33 1.97
N LYS A 142 10.99 7.22 1.41
CA LYS A 142 9.76 7.69 2.02
C LYS A 142 8.63 6.71 1.74
N LEU A 143 7.85 6.45 2.78
CA LEU A 143 6.51 5.91 2.64
C LEU A 143 5.67 6.52 3.76
N SER A 144 4.57 7.17 3.38
CA SER A 144 3.53 7.58 4.30
C SER A 144 2.18 7.20 3.71
N LEU A 145 1.32 6.59 4.51
CA LEU A 145 -0.05 6.29 4.17
C LEU A 145 -0.94 6.84 5.28
N THR A 146 -2.00 7.55 4.91
CA THR A 146 -3.05 7.98 5.84
C THR A 146 -4.39 7.53 5.28
N THR A 147 -5.20 6.91 6.12
CA THR A 147 -6.60 6.66 5.83
C THR A 147 -7.46 7.63 6.62
N ALA A 148 -8.58 8.05 6.06
CA ALA A 148 -9.54 8.89 6.76
C ALA A 148 -10.97 8.45 6.47
N LYS A 149 -11.84 8.54 7.48
CA LYS A 149 -13.28 8.32 7.35
C LYS A 149 -14.00 9.43 8.10
N GLY A 150 -14.69 10.29 7.36
CA GLY A 150 -15.08 11.60 7.89
C GLY A 150 -13.84 12.41 8.32
N GLU A 151 -13.84 12.86 9.57
CA GLU A 151 -12.74 13.61 10.19
C GLU A 151 -11.67 12.70 10.85
N ALA A 152 -12.02 11.46 11.17
CA ALA A 152 -11.12 10.52 11.83
C ALA A 152 -10.02 10.04 10.86
N LYS A 153 -8.80 9.87 11.37
CA LYS A 153 -7.64 9.34 10.65
C LYS A 153 -7.14 8.05 11.30
N PRO A 154 -7.92 6.97 11.25
CA PRO A 154 -7.75 5.89 12.21
C PRO A 154 -6.56 4.98 11.89
N LEU A 155 -5.96 5.10 10.70
CA LEU A 155 -4.76 4.36 10.33
C LEU A 155 -3.78 5.29 9.63
N THR A 156 -2.55 5.35 10.14
CA THR A 156 -1.42 6.02 9.50
C THR A 156 -0.20 5.10 9.49
N ALA A 157 0.42 4.89 8.33
CA ALA A 157 1.70 4.20 8.22
C ALA A 157 2.79 5.21 7.85
N THR A 158 3.95 5.16 8.49
CA THR A 158 5.09 6.03 8.19
C THR A 158 6.40 5.27 8.29
N LEU A 159 7.27 5.47 7.32
CA LEU A 159 8.63 4.99 7.36
C LEU A 159 9.51 5.93 8.21
N ALA A 160 10.09 5.42 9.30
CA ALA A 160 10.85 6.21 10.25
C ALA A 160 12.19 6.72 9.70
N LYS A 161 12.83 5.94 8.81
CA LYS A 161 14.08 6.26 8.12
C LYS A 161 14.19 5.45 6.83
N PRO A 162 15.02 5.87 5.86
CA PRO A 162 15.19 5.11 4.62
C PRO A 162 15.45 3.62 4.87
N MET A 163 14.79 2.77 4.10
CA MET A 163 14.91 1.31 4.16
C MET A 163 15.62 0.82 2.92
N THR A 164 16.59 -0.09 3.08
CA THR A 164 17.26 -0.75 1.96
C THR A 164 16.97 -2.25 2.01
N LEU A 165 16.55 -2.80 0.89
CA LEU A 165 16.34 -4.23 0.66
C LEU A 165 17.38 -4.73 -0.34
N ALA A 166 18.11 -5.77 0.05
CA ALA A 166 19.06 -6.51 -0.77
C ALA A 166 18.31 -7.58 -1.56
N LEU A 167 18.38 -7.51 -2.89
CA LEU A 167 17.76 -8.50 -3.80
C LEU A 167 18.70 -9.68 -4.11
N GLY A 168 19.97 -9.61 -3.70
CA GLY A 168 20.97 -10.63 -3.95
C GLY A 168 21.89 -10.87 -2.76
N ASP A 169 22.57 -12.02 -2.77
CA ASP A 169 23.41 -12.48 -1.66
C ASP A 169 24.60 -11.55 -1.37
N THR A 170 25.07 -10.84 -2.38
CA THR A 170 26.21 -9.91 -2.30
C THR A 170 25.80 -8.44 -2.23
N ALA A 171 24.49 -8.14 -2.25
CA ALA A 171 24.01 -6.77 -2.22
C ALA A 171 24.29 -6.12 -0.85
N ALA A 172 24.65 -4.85 -0.87
CA ALA A 172 24.94 -4.10 0.36
C ALA A 172 23.69 -4.01 1.23
N THR A 173 23.85 -4.29 2.52
CA THR A 173 22.78 -4.14 3.50
C THR A 173 22.79 -2.70 4.02
N GLY A 174 21.62 -2.06 4.02
CA GLY A 174 21.47 -0.73 4.61
C GLY A 174 21.40 -0.79 6.13
N SER A 175 21.22 0.40 6.74
CA SER A 175 20.86 0.47 8.16
C SER A 175 19.47 -0.11 8.38
N ASP A 176 19.22 -0.59 9.61
CA ASP A 176 17.89 -1.01 10.03
C ASP A 176 16.88 0.11 9.78
N SER A 177 15.63 -0.25 9.50
CA SER A 177 14.53 0.70 9.32
C SER A 177 13.25 0.17 9.99
N VAL A 178 12.30 1.06 10.25
CA VAL A 178 11.02 0.73 10.85
C VAL A 178 9.92 1.37 10.03
N LEU A 179 8.97 0.55 9.57
CA LEU A 179 7.67 1.00 9.12
C LEU A 179 6.71 0.94 10.31
N ALA A 180 6.29 2.09 10.80
CA ALA A 180 5.37 2.21 11.92
C ALA A 180 3.95 2.44 11.39
N ILE A 181 3.00 1.64 11.86
CA ILE A 181 1.57 1.78 11.59
C ILE A 181 0.90 2.14 12.91
N GLN A 182 0.33 3.34 12.99
CA GLN A 182 -0.44 3.81 14.13
C GLN A 182 -1.92 3.58 13.88
N ILE A 183 -2.60 3.06 14.89
CA ILE A 183 -4.04 2.88 14.97
C ILE A 183 -4.53 3.87 16.01
N ASP A 184 -5.35 4.83 15.60
CA ASP A 184 -5.86 5.91 16.47
C ASP A 184 -7.37 5.86 16.50
N ARG A 185 -7.91 5.42 17.65
CA ARG A 185 -9.35 5.30 17.93
C ARG A 185 -10.16 4.71 16.77
N LEU A 186 -9.67 3.61 16.20
CA LEU A 186 -10.32 2.88 15.11
C LEU A 186 -11.62 2.25 15.61
N ASP A 187 -12.77 2.70 15.10
CA ASP A 187 -14.06 2.09 15.40
C ASP A 187 -14.23 0.78 14.63
N LEU A 188 -14.21 -0.34 15.35
CA LEU A 188 -14.31 -1.68 14.77
C LEU A 188 -15.67 -1.94 14.09
N ALA A 189 -16.75 -1.27 14.51
CA ALA A 189 -18.05 -1.37 13.86
C ALA A 189 -18.04 -0.78 12.44
N GLU A 190 -17.17 0.22 12.24
CA GLU A 190 -17.00 0.93 10.99
C GLU A 190 -15.99 0.29 10.03
N TRP A 191 -15.23 -0.71 10.51
CA TRP A 191 -14.15 -1.39 9.79
C TRP A 191 -14.35 -2.91 9.73
N PRO A 192 -15.50 -3.37 9.21
CA PRO A 192 -15.85 -4.79 9.27
C PRO A 192 -14.96 -5.67 8.38
N SER A 193 -14.14 -5.06 7.53
CA SER A 193 -13.15 -5.77 6.73
C SER A 193 -12.01 -6.36 7.56
N PHE A 194 -11.68 -5.81 8.72
CA PHE A 194 -10.57 -6.29 9.54
C PHE A 194 -11.05 -7.19 10.68
N VAL A 195 -12.25 -6.92 11.21
CA VAL A 195 -12.84 -7.71 12.30
C VAL A 195 -13.75 -8.84 11.83
N GLY A 196 -14.15 -8.84 10.56
CA GLY A 196 -15.00 -9.87 9.97
C GLY A 196 -16.28 -10.12 10.78
N GLN A 197 -16.53 -11.39 11.08
CA GLN A 197 -17.65 -11.83 11.91
C GLN A 197 -17.32 -11.90 13.42
N TYR A 198 -16.08 -11.61 13.82
CA TYR A 198 -15.59 -11.86 15.16
C TYR A 198 -16.01 -10.76 16.13
N ALA A 199 -15.85 -9.49 15.73
CA ALA A 199 -16.26 -8.35 16.54
C ALA A 199 -17.32 -7.49 15.83
N SER A 200 -18.22 -6.90 16.61
CA SER A 200 -19.26 -5.99 16.12
C SER A 200 -19.16 -4.56 16.65
N ALA A 201 -18.32 -4.32 17.65
CA ALA A 201 -18.09 -3.01 18.25
C ALA A 201 -16.77 -3.02 19.04
N GLY A 202 -16.20 -1.83 19.21
CA GLY A 202 -15.00 -1.57 20.01
C GLY A 202 -14.20 -0.43 19.42
N ILE A 203 -13.39 0.24 20.24
CA ILE A 203 -12.46 1.28 19.80
C ILE A 203 -11.04 0.75 19.99
N ALA A 204 -10.30 0.62 18.90
CA ALA A 204 -8.94 0.11 18.92
C ALA A 204 -7.90 1.24 18.79
N ASP A 205 -6.87 1.16 19.61
CA ASP A 205 -5.69 2.02 19.60
C ASP A 205 -4.45 1.14 19.58
N GLY A 206 -3.38 1.57 18.93
CA GLY A 206 -2.16 0.78 18.92
C GLY A 206 -1.08 1.24 17.97
N THR A 207 0.04 0.54 18.03
CA THR A 207 1.18 0.72 17.14
C THR A 207 1.71 -0.64 16.70
N LEU A 208 1.81 -0.82 15.39
CA LEU A 208 2.45 -1.96 14.74
C LEU A 208 3.75 -1.47 14.09
N ASN A 209 4.87 -1.98 14.56
CA ASN A 209 6.20 -1.72 14.01
C ASN A 209 6.68 -2.92 13.22
N LEU A 210 6.96 -2.72 11.93
CA LEU A 210 7.72 -3.65 11.11
C LEU A 210 9.16 -3.15 11.03
N THR A 211 10.04 -3.78 11.79
CA THR A 211 11.49 -3.53 11.74
C THR A 211 12.10 -4.39 10.65
N VAL A 212 12.85 -3.77 9.76
CA VAL A 212 13.62 -4.44 8.72
C VAL A 212 15.09 -4.19 8.99
N SER A 213 15.86 -5.26 9.14
CA SER A 213 17.30 -5.21 9.39
C SER A 213 18.06 -6.11 8.40
N ASN A 214 19.38 -5.99 8.42
CA ASN A 214 20.28 -6.77 7.56
C ASN A 214 19.90 -6.71 6.07
N GLY A 215 19.52 -5.51 5.60
CA GLY A 215 19.11 -5.30 4.21
C GLY A 215 17.88 -6.11 3.79
N GLY A 216 16.92 -6.34 4.68
CA GLY A 216 15.71 -7.10 4.33
C GLY A 216 15.84 -8.62 4.46
N ARG A 217 16.89 -9.12 5.12
CA ARG A 217 17.02 -10.55 5.48
C ARG A 217 16.51 -10.86 6.88
N SER A 218 16.17 -9.84 7.64
CA SER A 218 15.63 -9.98 8.99
C SER A 218 14.47 -9.03 9.16
N PHE A 219 13.36 -9.57 9.62
CA PHE A 219 12.13 -8.84 9.88
C PHE A 219 11.73 -9.08 11.32
N ALA A 220 11.40 -8.03 12.05
CA ALA A 220 10.77 -8.13 13.36
C ALA A 220 9.45 -7.35 13.34
N VAL A 221 8.42 -7.95 13.92
CA VAL A 221 7.10 -7.36 14.08
C VAL A 221 6.86 -7.15 15.57
N GLY A 222 6.53 -5.93 15.95
CA GLY A 222 6.03 -5.60 17.29
C GLY A 222 4.67 -4.94 17.17
N LEU A 223 3.65 -5.48 17.83
CA LEU A 223 2.32 -4.90 17.93
C LEU A 223 2.03 -4.65 19.41
N ASP A 224 1.68 -3.42 19.74
CA ASP A 224 1.10 -3.05 21.04
C ASP A 224 -0.25 -2.39 20.77
N SER A 225 -1.31 -2.90 21.36
CA SER A 225 -2.66 -2.39 21.11
C SER A 225 -3.60 -2.57 22.29
N THR A 226 -4.56 -1.66 22.39
CA THR A 226 -5.68 -1.72 23.33
C THR A 226 -6.98 -1.64 22.58
N VAL A 227 -7.99 -2.36 23.05
CA VAL A 227 -9.35 -2.29 22.52
C VAL A 227 -10.31 -2.04 23.66
N GLU A 228 -11.04 -0.92 23.59
CA GLU A 228 -12.07 -0.56 24.56
C GLU A 228 -13.44 -1.04 24.10
N ASN A 229 -14.27 -1.46 25.06
CA ASN A 229 -15.68 -1.80 24.84
C ASN A 229 -15.90 -2.85 23.74
N LEU A 230 -14.99 -3.82 23.61
CA LEU A 230 -15.06 -4.85 22.60
C LEU A 230 -16.31 -5.72 22.79
N THR A 231 -16.99 -5.97 21.67
CA THR A 231 -18.10 -6.94 21.59
C THR A 231 -17.77 -8.01 20.56
N ILE A 232 -17.59 -9.24 21.04
CA ILE A 232 -17.29 -10.43 20.23
C ILE A 232 -18.55 -11.26 20.06
N VAL A 233 -19.00 -11.42 18.81
CA VAL A 233 -20.28 -12.09 18.48
C VAL A 233 -20.10 -13.60 18.31
N GLY A 234 -18.89 -14.05 17.95
CA GLY A 234 -18.58 -15.46 17.68
C GLY A 234 -18.11 -16.28 18.89
N ALA A 235 -17.97 -15.69 20.07
CA ALA A 235 -17.56 -16.39 21.29
C ALA A 235 -18.76 -17.04 22.00
N ASP A 236 -18.53 -18.20 22.62
CA ASP A 236 -19.47 -18.82 23.57
C ASP A 236 -18.76 -18.99 24.93
N PRO A 237 -19.14 -18.22 25.97
CA PRO A 237 -20.19 -17.22 25.98
C PRO A 237 -19.84 -15.96 25.16
N LYS A 238 -20.87 -15.24 24.70
CA LYS A 238 -20.69 -13.92 24.05
C LYS A 238 -19.95 -12.98 24.99
N LEU A 239 -18.94 -12.30 24.47
CA LEU A 239 -18.19 -11.28 25.20
C LEU A 239 -18.67 -9.90 24.76
N ALA A 240 -19.06 -9.05 25.70
CA ALA A 240 -19.53 -7.69 25.41
C ALA A 240 -18.99 -6.71 26.46
N GLY A 241 -18.58 -5.52 26.02
CA GLY A 241 -18.05 -4.47 26.90
C GLY A 241 -16.72 -4.83 27.56
N THR A 242 -15.93 -5.70 26.94
CA THR A 242 -14.62 -6.13 27.48
C THR A 242 -13.51 -5.22 26.96
N ASN A 243 -12.56 -4.86 27.81
CA ASN A 243 -11.34 -4.19 27.38
C ASN A 243 -10.23 -5.24 27.17
N LEU A 244 -9.51 -5.14 26.06
CA LEU A 244 -8.38 -6.01 25.75
C LEU A 244 -7.10 -5.20 25.61
N GLU A 245 -6.01 -5.80 26.06
CA GLU A 245 -4.64 -5.33 25.79
C GLU A 245 -3.90 -6.48 25.12
N MET A 246 -3.19 -6.17 24.04
CA MET A 246 -2.49 -7.15 23.22
C MET A 246 -1.09 -6.64 22.91
N ALA A 247 -0.09 -7.44 23.27
CA ALA A 247 1.30 -7.27 22.88
C ALA A 247 1.75 -8.51 22.10
N VAL A 248 2.21 -8.33 20.87
CA VAL A 248 2.72 -9.40 20.01
C VAL A 248 4.12 -9.03 19.53
N ASN A 249 5.06 -9.95 19.68
CA ASN A 249 6.41 -9.80 19.15
C ASN A 249 6.74 -11.04 18.31
N GLY A 250 7.23 -10.81 17.10
CA GLY A 250 7.65 -11.85 16.17
C GLY A 250 8.96 -11.46 15.49
N LYS A 251 9.75 -12.46 15.11
CA LYS A 251 10.99 -12.27 14.37
C LYS A 251 11.14 -13.37 13.34
N LEU A 252 11.52 -12.97 12.13
CA LEU A 252 11.89 -13.85 11.03
C LEU A 252 13.30 -13.48 10.58
N GLU A 253 14.16 -14.48 10.46
CA GLU A 253 15.53 -14.34 9.97
C GLU A 253 15.74 -15.38 8.86
N ASP A 254 16.40 -14.95 7.79
CA ASP A 254 16.89 -15.78 6.69
C ASP A 254 18.41 -15.93 6.78
#